data_AF-A0A974B489-F1
#
_entry.id   AF-A0A974B489-F1
#
_cell.length_a   1.000
_cell.length_b   1.000
_cell.length_c   1.000
_cell.angle_alpha   90.00
_cell.angle_beta   90.00
_cell.angle_gamma   90.00
#
_symmetry.space_group_name_H-M   'P 1'
#
loop_
_entity.id
_entity.type
_entity.pdbx_description
1 polymer ?
#
loop_
_entity_poly.entity_id
_entity_poly.type
_entity_poly.pdbx_seq_one_letter_code
_entity_poly.pdbx_strand_id
1 'polypeptide(L)'
;QRANLSSVSEFVLVGLSDAPQLRLLLFVLLWTIYLATMAGNITMLVAVSTDPHLHNPMYFFLGNLSLLDILCPTITVPKMLGALLLENKVISFTGCLIQLFSLIDVVGTEIFLLAVMAYDRYVAICHPLQYLNIMSMRLCALLAIATWLLGFLNSIL
;
A
#
# COMPACT_ATOMS: atom_id res chain seq x y z
N GLN A 1 -31.70 27.48 -23.34
CA GLN A 1 -30.60 26.49 -23.28
C GLN A 1 -30.38 26.13 -21.81
N ARG A 2 -30.99 25.04 -21.30
CA ARG A 2 -30.78 24.60 -19.91
C ARG A 2 -29.57 23.69 -19.90
N ALA A 3 -28.50 24.10 -19.24
CA ALA A 3 -27.37 23.22 -18.98
C ALA A 3 -27.83 22.15 -17.98
N ASN A 4 -27.82 20.88 -18.38
CA ASN A 4 -27.89 19.78 -17.44
C ASN A 4 -26.54 19.72 -16.70
N LEU A 5 -26.41 20.42 -15.57
CA LEU A 5 -25.36 20.13 -14.59
C LEU A 5 -25.72 18.81 -13.90
N SER A 6 -25.55 17.69 -14.60
CA SER A 6 -25.49 16.40 -13.92
C SER A 6 -24.16 16.34 -13.17
N SER A 7 -24.16 16.75 -11.91
CA SER A 7 -23.09 16.41 -10.99
C SER A 7 -23.08 14.88 -10.88
N VAL A 8 -22.05 14.23 -11.46
CA VAL A 8 -21.87 12.78 -11.40
C VAL A 8 -21.54 12.43 -9.94
N SER A 9 -22.55 12.14 -9.12
CA SER A 9 -22.38 11.86 -7.70
C SER A 9 -21.94 10.42 -7.42
N GLU A 10 -22.14 9.52 -8.39
CA GLU A 10 -22.06 8.08 -8.21
C GLU A 10 -21.36 7.40 -9.39
N PHE A 11 -20.38 6.55 -9.08
CA PHE A 11 -19.78 5.64 -10.04
C PHE A 11 -20.30 4.23 -9.80
N VAL A 12 -20.69 3.56 -10.88
CA VAL A 12 -21.11 2.15 -10.88
C VAL A 12 -19.92 1.28 -11.29
N LEU A 13 -19.51 0.36 -10.41
CA LEU A 13 -18.48 -0.64 -10.70
C LEU A 13 -19.06 -1.76 -11.60
N VAL A 14 -19.15 -1.52 -12.91
CA VAL A 14 -19.85 -2.41 -13.88
C VAL A 14 -19.10 -3.75 -14.11
N GLY A 15 -17.82 -3.88 -13.75
CA GLY A 15 -16.93 -4.89 -14.34
C GLY A 15 -16.74 -6.25 -13.65
N LEU A 16 -17.25 -6.54 -12.44
CA LEU A 16 -16.83 -7.75 -11.70
C LEU A 16 -17.56 -9.08 -12.05
N SER A 17 -18.29 -9.13 -13.16
CA SER A 17 -19.03 -10.29 -13.71
C SER A 17 -20.50 -10.42 -13.28
N ASP A 18 -21.36 -10.71 -14.27
CA ASP A 18 -22.81 -10.91 -14.11
C ASP A 18 -23.18 -12.33 -13.63
N ALA A 19 -22.22 -13.27 -13.64
CA ALA A 19 -22.44 -14.64 -13.22
C ALA A 19 -22.27 -14.79 -11.68
N PRO A 20 -23.30 -15.21 -10.94
CA PRO A 20 -23.28 -15.28 -9.47
C PRO A 20 -22.21 -16.26 -8.92
N GLN A 21 -21.88 -17.31 -9.68
CA GLN A 21 -20.85 -18.29 -9.31
C GLN A 21 -19.44 -17.70 -9.37
N LEU A 22 -19.14 -16.89 -10.38
CA LEU A 22 -17.82 -16.24 -10.50
C LEU A 22 -17.62 -15.17 -9.43
N ARG A 23 -18.69 -14.46 -9.09
CA ARG A 23 -18.72 -13.46 -8.02
C ARG A 23 -18.36 -14.06 -6.65
N LEU A 24 -18.93 -15.22 -6.32
CA LEU A 24 -18.62 -15.96 -5.09
C LEU A 24 -17.16 -16.43 -5.08
N LEU A 25 -16.67 -16.96 -6.20
CA LEU A 25 -15.28 -17.41 -6.33
C LEU A 25 -14.29 -16.26 -6.15
N LEU A 26 -14.53 -15.11 -6.79
CA LEU A 26 -13.73 -13.89 -6.62
C LEU A 26 -13.78 -13.38 -5.18
N PHE A 27 -14.94 -13.42 -4.54
CA PHE A 27 -15.09 -13.04 -3.13
C PHE A 27 -14.20 -13.89 -2.22
N VAL A 28 -14.29 -15.22 -2.33
CA VAL A 28 -13.49 -16.14 -1.52
C VAL A 28 -12.00 -15.96 -1.81
N LEU A 29 -11.62 -15.81 -3.08
CA LEU A 29 -10.23 -15.59 -3.48
C LEU A 29 -9.67 -14.27 -2.91
N LEU A 30 -10.36 -13.15 -3.10
CA LEU A 30 -9.91 -11.85 -2.59
C LEU A 30 -9.88 -11.81 -1.07
N TRP A 31 -10.86 -12.42 -0.41
CA TRP A 31 -10.89 -12.53 1.05
C TRP A 31 -9.69 -13.32 1.57
N THR A 32 -9.41 -14.49 0.98
CA THR A 32 -8.30 -15.36 1.42
C THR A 32 -6.94 -14.70 1.19
N ILE A 33 -6.73 -14.08 0.03
CA ILE A 33 -5.51 -13.31 -0.25
C ILE A 33 -5.37 -12.16 0.75
N TYR A 34 -6.43 -11.40 1.01
CA TYR A 34 -6.40 -10.31 1.99
C TYR A 34 -5.97 -10.78 3.38
N LEU A 35 -6.59 -11.84 3.91
CA LEU A 35 -6.22 -12.37 5.21
C LEU A 35 -4.77 -12.89 5.24
N ALA A 36 -4.32 -13.56 4.18
CA ALA A 36 -2.95 -14.05 4.08
C ALA A 36 -1.93 -12.89 4.08
N THR A 37 -2.17 -11.84 3.28
CA THR A 37 -1.32 -10.65 3.22
C THR A 37 -1.30 -9.91 4.56
N MET A 38 -2.46 -9.74 5.19
CA MET A 38 -2.55 -9.12 6.52
C MET A 38 -1.77 -9.93 7.57
N ALA A 39 -1.99 -11.25 7.64
CA ALA A 39 -1.32 -12.10 8.60
C ALA A 39 0.21 -12.11 8.40
N GLY A 40 0.67 -12.21 7.16
CA GLY A 40 2.09 -12.20 6.82
C GLY A 40 2.77 -10.89 7.23
N ASN A 41 2.20 -9.75 6.84
CA ASN A 41 2.79 -8.45 7.13
C ASN A 41 2.69 -8.04 8.60
N ILE A 42 1.61 -8.41 9.31
CA ILE A 42 1.53 -8.23 10.76
C ILE A 42 2.60 -9.05 11.46
N THR A 43 2.80 -10.31 11.04
CA THR A 43 3.84 -11.17 11.62
C THR A 43 5.23 -10.56 11.42
N MET A 44 5.50 -10.02 10.23
CA MET A 44 6.75 -9.30 9.95
C MET A 44 6.91 -8.07 10.84
N LEU A 45 5.86 -7.26 11.00
CA LEU A 45 5.89 -6.07 11.85
C LEU A 45 6.16 -6.43 13.32
N VAL A 46 5.52 -7.50 13.81
CA VAL A 46 5.74 -8.02 15.18
C VAL A 46 7.16 -8.54 15.33
N ALA A 47 7.68 -9.31 14.37
CA ALA A 47 9.03 -9.84 14.40
C ALA A 47 10.09 -8.71 14.45
N VAL A 48 9.94 -7.68 13.62
CA VAL A 48 10.84 -6.50 13.62
C VAL A 48 10.76 -5.71 14.92
N SER A 49 9.57 -5.62 15.53
CA SER A 49 9.36 -4.85 16.77
C SER A 49 9.83 -5.58 18.04
N THR A 50 9.76 -6.91 18.03
CA THR A 50 10.05 -7.74 19.22
C THR A 50 11.50 -8.17 19.32
N ASP A 51 12.22 -8.30 18.19
CA ASP A 51 13.60 -8.74 18.20
C ASP A 51 14.58 -7.54 18.07
N PRO A 52 15.30 -7.18 19.15
CA PRO A 52 16.28 -6.11 19.12
C PRO A 52 17.50 -6.44 18.25
N HIS A 53 17.80 -7.71 17.97
CA HIS A 53 18.88 -8.09 17.06
C HIS A 53 18.53 -7.82 15.59
N LEU A 54 17.24 -7.65 15.28
CA LEU A 54 16.76 -7.23 13.96
C LEU A 54 16.75 -5.70 13.78
N HIS A 55 17.25 -4.87 14.71
CA HIS A 55 17.34 -3.41 14.54
C HIS A 55 18.46 -2.96 13.57
N ASN A 56 18.49 -3.56 12.39
CA ASN A 56 19.32 -3.15 11.26
C ASN A 56 18.51 -2.20 10.34
N PRO A 57 19.16 -1.25 9.62
CA PRO A 57 18.55 -0.37 8.63
C PRO A 57 17.55 -1.07 7.69
N MET A 58 17.93 -2.25 7.20
CA MET A 58 17.12 -3.06 6.29
C MET A 58 15.77 -3.47 6.90
N TYR A 59 15.74 -3.91 8.15
CA TYR A 59 14.50 -4.35 8.82
C TYR A 59 13.61 -3.16 9.19
N PHE A 60 14.18 -2.00 9.47
CA PHE A 60 13.41 -0.76 9.63
C PHE A 60 12.65 -0.42 8.34
N PHE A 61 13.31 -0.50 7.17
CA PHE A 61 12.63 -0.31 5.89
C PHE A 61 11.62 -1.42 5.60
N LEU A 62 11.92 -2.66 5.97
CA LEU A 62 11.01 -3.79 5.82
C LEU A 62 9.73 -3.62 6.66
N GLY A 63 9.82 -3.05 7.87
CA GLY A 63 8.65 -2.70 8.68
C GLY A 63 7.78 -1.62 8.03
N ASN A 64 8.39 -0.61 7.40
CA ASN A 64 7.65 0.40 6.62
C ASN A 64 6.98 -0.23 5.39
N LEU A 65 7.68 -1.13 4.70
CA LEU A 65 7.14 -1.87 3.56
C LEU A 65 5.94 -2.74 3.98
N SER A 66 6.05 -3.49 5.07
CA SER A 66 4.94 -4.28 5.60
C SER A 66 3.73 -3.43 6.01
N LEU A 67 3.95 -2.21 6.48
CA LEU A 67 2.86 -1.26 6.73
C LEU A 67 2.15 -0.86 5.43
N LEU A 68 2.91 -0.55 4.36
CA LEU A 68 2.34 -0.22 3.05
C LEU A 68 1.60 -1.40 2.42
N ASP A 69 2.15 -2.61 2.55
CA ASP A 69 1.52 -3.86 2.07
C ASP A 69 0.21 -4.19 2.80
N ILE A 70 0.03 -3.68 4.03
CA ILE A 70 -1.24 -3.75 4.76
C ILE A 70 -2.21 -2.65 4.28
N LEU A 71 -1.70 -1.43 4.10
CA LEU A 71 -2.52 -0.27 3.71
C LEU A 71 -3.09 -0.41 2.30
N CYS A 72 -2.28 -0.83 1.31
CA CYS A 72 -2.67 -0.98 -0.09
C CYS A 72 -3.95 -1.82 -0.29
N PRO A 73 -4.02 -3.08 0.20
CA PRO A 73 -5.23 -3.87 0.08
C PRO A 73 -6.33 -3.39 1.03
N THR A 74 -6.02 -2.78 2.17
CA THR A 74 -7.05 -2.25 3.09
C THR A 74 -7.84 -1.08 2.46
N ILE A 75 -7.22 -0.29 1.59
CA ILE A 75 -7.88 0.79 0.84
C ILE A 75 -8.86 0.24 -0.20
N THR A 76 -8.51 -0.87 -0.87
CA THR A 76 -9.22 -1.36 -2.06
C THR A 76 -10.13 -2.55 -1.78
N VAL A 77 -9.64 -3.56 -1.06
CA VAL A 77 -10.29 -4.86 -0.89
C VAL A 77 -11.61 -4.77 -0.12
N PRO A 78 -11.74 -4.08 1.02
CA PRO A 78 -13.03 -4.03 1.76
C PRO A 78 -14.17 -3.47 0.90
N LYS A 79 -13.87 -2.49 0.04
CA LYS A 79 -14.84 -1.89 -0.89
C LYS A 79 -15.21 -2.86 -2.00
N MET A 80 -14.22 -3.52 -2.62
CA MET A 80 -14.47 -4.54 -3.65
C MET A 80 -15.29 -5.71 -3.09
N LEU A 81 -14.98 -6.14 -1.86
CA LEU A 81 -15.64 -7.23 -1.17
C LEU A 81 -17.09 -6.89 -0.81
N GLY A 82 -17.34 -5.64 -0.37
CA GLY A 82 -18.68 -5.10 -0.17
C GLY A 82 -19.51 -5.03 -1.47
N ALA A 83 -18.90 -4.60 -2.57
CA ALA A 83 -19.55 -4.60 -3.89
C ALA A 83 -19.88 -6.03 -4.36
N LEU A 84 -19.01 -6.99 -4.08
CA LEU A 84 -19.22 -8.42 -4.35
C LEU A 84 -20.29 -9.07 -3.44
N LEU A 85 -20.62 -8.51 -2.28
CA LEU A 85 -21.69 -9.02 -1.40
C LEU A 85 -23.05 -8.35 -1.64
N LEU A 86 -23.10 -7.01 -1.65
CA LEU A 86 -24.35 -6.26 -1.57
C LEU A 86 -24.98 -5.89 -2.91
N GLU A 87 -24.32 -6.14 -4.04
CA GLU A 87 -24.79 -5.79 -5.41
C GLU A 87 -24.93 -4.27 -5.65
N ASN A 88 -24.84 -3.48 -4.58
CA ASN A 88 -24.60 -2.05 -4.56
C ASN A 88 -23.18 -1.76 -5.07
N LYS A 89 -23.09 -1.62 -6.40
CA LYS A 89 -21.90 -1.21 -7.15
C LYS A 89 -21.60 0.30 -7.03
N VAL A 90 -22.22 1.00 -6.09
CA VAL A 90 -22.24 2.46 -6.01
C VAL A 90 -21.14 2.97 -5.10
N ILE A 91 -20.15 3.65 -5.67
CA ILE A 91 -19.16 4.43 -4.91
C ILE A 91 -19.43 5.91 -5.13
N SER A 92 -19.42 6.68 -4.04
CA SER A 92 -19.47 8.14 -4.13
C SER A 92 -18.25 8.66 -4.88
N PHE A 93 -18.42 9.67 -5.72
CA PHE A 93 -17.34 10.34 -6.45
C PHE A 93 -16.15 10.70 -5.54
N THR A 94 -16.43 11.32 -4.38
CA THR A 94 -15.41 11.68 -3.39
C THR A 94 -14.70 10.46 -2.81
N GLY A 95 -15.43 9.38 -2.55
CA GLY A 95 -14.85 8.13 -2.05
C GLY A 95 -13.91 7.48 -3.06
N CYS A 96 -14.27 7.51 -4.35
CA CYS A 96 -13.42 7.01 -5.43
C CYS A 96 -12.12 7.83 -5.55
N LEU A 97 -12.21 9.16 -5.49
CA LEU A 97 -11.03 10.03 -5.53
C LEU A 97 -10.09 9.80 -4.35
N ILE A 98 -10.63 9.68 -3.13
CA ILE A 98 -9.81 9.39 -1.94
C ILE A 98 -9.15 8.03 -2.06
N GLN A 99 -9.87 7.02 -2.55
CA GLN A 99 -9.33 5.67 -2.75
C GLN A 99 -8.20 5.66 -3.78
N LEU A 100 -8.39 6.36 -4.91
CA LEU A 100 -7.38 6.48 -5.96
C LEU A 100 -6.15 7.24 -5.48
N PHE A 101 -6.35 8.39 -4.83
CA PHE A 101 -5.26 9.19 -4.25
C PHE A 101 -4.43 8.37 -3.27
N SER A 102 -5.09 7.68 -2.33
CA SER A 102 -4.41 6.87 -1.32
C SER A 102 -3.68 5.67 -1.95
N LEU A 103 -4.21 5.10 -3.04
CA LEU A 103 -3.54 4.02 -3.75
C LEU A 103 -2.26 4.50 -4.44
N ILE A 104 -2.31 5.64 -5.12
CA ILE A 104 -1.14 6.23 -5.79
C ILE A 104 -0.07 6.59 -4.75
N ASP A 105 -0.48 7.08 -3.58
CA ASP A 105 0.41 7.44 -2.48
C ASP A 105 1.14 6.21 -1.96
N VAL A 106 0.39 5.19 -1.57
CA VAL A 106 0.97 3.95 -1.03
C VAL A 106 1.89 3.26 -2.03
N VAL A 107 1.48 3.13 -3.29
CA VAL A 107 2.30 2.50 -4.35
C VAL A 107 3.53 3.34 -4.67
N GLY A 108 3.39 4.68 -4.71
CA GLY A 108 4.51 5.58 -4.92
C GLY A 108 5.54 5.47 -3.80
N THR A 109 5.09 5.51 -2.55
CA THR A 109 5.95 5.33 -1.37
C THR A 109 6.62 3.95 -1.36
N GLU A 110 5.91 2.89 -1.76
CA GLU A 110 6.46 1.52 -1.88
C GLU A 110 7.65 1.49 -2.84
N ILE A 111 7.51 2.07 -4.05
CA ILE A 111 8.58 2.12 -5.06
C ILE A 111 9.80 2.87 -4.52
N PHE A 112 9.60 4.03 -3.87
CA PHE A 112 10.70 4.79 -3.29
C PHE A 112 11.39 4.02 -2.16
N LEU A 113 10.63 3.31 -1.31
CA LEU A 113 11.18 2.45 -0.26
C LEU A 113 12.01 1.30 -0.84
N LEU A 114 11.50 0.62 -1.87
CA LEU A 114 12.24 -0.45 -2.56
C LEU A 114 13.55 0.07 -3.16
N ALA A 115 13.56 1.28 -3.72
CA ALA A 115 14.77 1.92 -4.21
C ALA A 115 15.79 2.21 -3.09
N VAL A 116 15.32 2.71 -1.94
CA VAL A 116 16.17 2.93 -0.76
C VAL A 116 16.73 1.62 -0.22
N MET A 117 15.94 0.55 -0.17
CA MET A 117 16.40 -0.78 0.23
C MET A 117 17.44 -1.35 -0.73
N ALA A 118 17.25 -1.17 -2.04
CA ALA A 118 18.25 -1.54 -3.05
C ALA A 118 19.56 -0.76 -2.86
N TYR A 119 19.46 0.54 -2.56
CA TYR A 119 20.61 1.38 -2.26
C TYR A 119 21.35 0.95 -0.97
N ASP A 120 20.62 0.62 0.11
CA ASP A 120 21.20 0.06 1.34
C ASP A 120 22.00 -1.23 1.05
N ARG A 121 21.42 -2.16 0.29
CA ARG A 121 22.12 -3.40 -0.11
C ARG A 121 23.35 -3.13 -0.97
N TYR A 122 23.28 -2.16 -1.88
CA TYR A 122 24.42 -1.73 -2.68
C TYR A 122 25.57 -1.21 -1.82
N VAL A 123 25.31 -0.29 -0.89
CA VAL A 123 26.36 0.26 0.00
C VAL A 123 26.95 -0.83 0.90
N ALA A 124 26.13 -1.75 1.40
CA ALA A 124 26.60 -2.87 2.21
C ALA A 124 27.58 -3.78 1.45
N ILE A 125 27.38 -3.99 0.15
CA ILE A 125 28.24 -4.85 -0.70
C ILE A 125 29.49 -4.10 -1.17
N CYS A 126 29.33 -2.88 -1.68
CA CYS A 126 30.42 -2.13 -2.30
C CYS A 126 31.34 -1.43 -1.27
N HIS A 127 30.83 -1.09 -0.09
CA HIS A 127 31.56 -0.33 0.92
C HIS A 127 31.36 -0.90 2.35
N PRO A 128 31.71 -2.17 2.61
CA PRO A 128 31.41 -2.84 3.88
C PRO A 128 32.05 -2.16 5.11
N LEU A 129 33.28 -1.64 4.98
CA LEU A 129 34.00 -0.97 6.08
C LEU A 129 33.41 0.40 6.44
N GLN A 130 32.70 1.05 5.51
CA GLN A 130 32.10 2.36 5.71
C GLN A 130 30.58 2.29 5.93
N TYR A 131 29.96 1.11 5.77
CA TYR A 131 28.52 0.92 5.85
C TYR A 131 27.93 1.49 7.14
N LEU A 132 28.50 1.16 8.31
CA LEU A 132 28.00 1.65 9.60
C LEU A 132 28.09 3.17 9.77
N ASN A 133 28.99 3.83 9.03
CA ASN A 133 29.13 5.28 9.05
C ASN A 133 28.19 5.97 8.05
N ILE A 134 27.89 5.31 6.93
CA ILE A 134 26.98 5.84 5.89
C ILE A 134 25.52 5.58 6.28
N MET A 135 25.16 4.33 6.58
CA MET A 135 23.79 3.91 6.92
C MET A 135 23.56 3.92 8.44
N SER A 136 23.42 5.13 8.98
CA SER A 136 23.00 5.31 10.38
C SER A 136 21.46 5.30 10.50
N MET A 137 20.94 4.86 11.65
CA MET A 137 19.48 4.86 11.91
C MET A 137 18.83 6.25 11.75
N ARG A 138 19.58 7.34 11.99
CA ARG A 138 19.11 8.71 11.74
C ARG A 138 18.88 8.97 10.25
N LEU A 139 19.83 8.54 9.41
CA LEU A 139 19.67 8.63 7.96
C LEU A 139 18.52 7.75 7.48
N CYS A 140 18.36 6.54 8.02
CA CYS A 140 17.23 5.66 7.68
C CYS A 140 15.88 6.31 8.00
N ALA A 141 15.75 6.95 9.16
CA ALA A 141 14.54 7.68 9.53
C ALA A 141 14.28 8.87 8.58
N LEU A 142 15.32 9.64 8.22
CA LEU A 142 15.22 10.73 7.25
C LEU A 142 14.81 10.24 5.86
N LEU A 143 15.40 9.14 5.39
CA LEU A 143 15.06 8.52 4.11
C LEU A 143 13.62 8.02 4.12
N ALA A 144 13.17 7.35 5.18
CA ALA A 144 11.78 6.91 5.30
C ALA A 144 10.82 8.10 5.24
N ILE A 145 11.06 9.17 6.02
CA ILE A 145 10.24 10.39 5.96
C ILE A 145 10.23 10.97 4.54
N ALA A 146 11.38 11.01 3.88
CA ALA A 146 11.48 11.48 2.50
C ALA A 146 10.66 10.62 1.53
N THR A 147 10.68 9.28 1.66
CA THR A 147 9.87 8.39 0.81
C THR A 147 8.36 8.62 0.99
N TRP A 148 7.90 8.86 2.22
CA TRP A 148 6.51 9.21 2.50
C TRP A 148 6.13 10.57 1.90
N LEU A 149 6.99 11.59 2.07
CA LEU A 149 6.74 12.92 1.48
C LEU A 149 6.75 12.88 -0.06
N LEU A 150 7.67 12.12 -0.66
CA LEU A 150 7.75 11.98 -2.12
C LEU A 150 6.55 11.21 -2.69
N GLY A 151 6.08 10.15 -2.02
CA GLY A 151 4.84 9.46 -2.41
C GLY A 151 3.63 10.39 -2.37
N PHE A 152 3.54 11.21 -1.33
CA PHE A 152 2.46 12.17 -1.18
C PHE A 152 2.49 13.25 -2.27
N LEU A 153 3.67 13.80 -2.56
CA LEU A 153 3.86 14.76 -3.65
C LEU A 153 3.54 14.15 -5.02
N ASN A 154 3.94 12.90 -5.24
CA ASN A 154 3.64 12.16 -6.47
C ASN A 154 2.14 11.93 -6.65
N SER A 155 1.39 11.81 -5.56
CA SER A 155 -0.07 11.62 -5.61
C SER A 155 -0.86 12.89 -5.85
N ILE A 156 -0.23 14.05 -5.59
CA ILE A 156 -0.81 15.38 -5.82
C ILE A 156 -0.60 15.84 -7.27
N LEU A 157 0.51 15.43 -7.90
CA LEU A 157 0.93 15.86 -9.24
C LEU A 157 0.08 15.23 -10.35
#